data_AF-A0A6G6K545-F1
#
_entry.id   AF-A0A6G6K545-F1
#
_cell.length_a   1.000
_cell.length_b   1.000
_cell.length_c   1.000
_cell.angle_alpha   90.00
_cell.angle_beta   90.00
_cell.angle_gamma   90.00
#
_symmetry.space_group_name_H-M   'P 1'
#
loop_
_entity.id
_entity.type
_entity.pdbx_description
1 polymer ?
#
loop_
_entity_poly.entity_id
_entity_poly.type
_entity_poly.pdbx_seq_one_letter_code
_entity_poly.pdbx_strand_id
1 'polypeptide(L)'
;MSYVIQSNKNPRLDCLKIVVGLIAFCLLASVAVTYLGSTSKRGNITIGISNCRQIITAMRIYSSDHGGKYPDAALASPRSSNEAFRVLFQTMAIDNELLFGCPMSPYVPDGDIGKAPDFKQALEAGENHWALTKGLSDSDLGSIPLMFENPSVATWPPKWNLDAKGTKTPGRSWSNGIIIGMNDSSVGIQMLGSKTGTEVPLKDLVNGDGENLFTQHGTDWTILNVESTPGAK
;
A
#
# COMPACT_ATOMS: atom_id res chain seq x y z
N MET A 1 50.67 1.78 -61.29
CA MET A 1 51.51 1.70 -60.07
C MET A 1 50.56 1.89 -58.89
N SER A 2 49.99 0.82 -58.35
CA SER A 2 48.97 0.90 -57.30
C SER A 2 49.54 0.40 -55.99
N TYR A 3 49.69 1.30 -55.03
CA TYR A 3 50.11 0.99 -53.66
C TYR A 3 48.94 0.31 -52.91
N VAL A 4 49.12 -0.95 -52.52
CA VAL A 4 48.23 -1.61 -51.57
C VAL A 4 48.74 -1.31 -50.17
N ILE A 5 48.01 -0.49 -49.41
CA ILE A 5 48.29 -0.26 -48.00
C ILE A 5 47.84 -1.50 -47.22
N GLN A 6 48.80 -2.30 -46.75
CA GLN A 6 48.52 -3.37 -45.78
C GLN A 6 48.24 -2.75 -44.41
N SER A 7 47.00 -2.89 -43.95
CA SER A 7 46.58 -2.54 -42.59
C SER A 7 47.28 -3.44 -41.58
N ASN A 8 48.28 -2.92 -40.86
CA ASN A 8 48.96 -3.62 -39.78
C ASN A 8 48.03 -3.75 -38.55
N LYS A 9 47.39 -4.90 -38.38
CA LYS A 9 46.55 -5.19 -37.21
C LYS A 9 47.45 -5.63 -36.05
N ASN A 10 47.52 -4.80 -35.00
CA ASN A 10 48.30 -5.10 -33.80
C ASN A 10 47.41 -5.83 -32.78
N PRO A 11 47.53 -7.17 -32.63
CA PRO A 11 46.61 -7.96 -31.80
C PRO A 11 46.63 -7.56 -30.32
N ARG A 12 47.74 -6.97 -29.84
CA ARG A 12 47.85 -6.43 -28.48
C ARG A 12 47.03 -5.16 -28.27
N LEU A 13 46.96 -4.26 -29.27
CA LEU A 13 46.10 -3.09 -29.21
C LEU A 13 44.62 -3.47 -29.33
N ASP A 14 44.31 -4.49 -30.13
CA ASP A 14 42.94 -4.98 -30.28
C ASP A 14 42.43 -5.64 -28.99
N CYS A 15 43.27 -6.44 -28.33
CA CYS A 15 42.97 -7.02 -27.02
C CYS A 15 42.76 -5.93 -25.95
N LEU A 16 43.64 -4.92 -25.91
CA LEU A 16 43.52 -3.81 -24.96
C LEU A 16 42.21 -3.02 -25.14
N LYS A 17 41.81 -2.73 -26.39
CA LYS A 17 40.55 -2.04 -26.69
C LYS A 17 39.33 -2.84 -26.22
N ILE A 18 39.34 -4.15 -26.41
CA ILE A 18 38.26 -5.05 -25.97
C ILE A 18 38.17 -5.04 -24.43
N VAL A 19 39.31 -5.16 -23.74
CA VAL A 19 39.34 -5.18 -22.27
C VAL A 19 38.86 -3.84 -21.69
N VAL A 20 39.32 -2.71 -22.23
CA VAL A 20 38.88 -1.38 -21.78
C VAL A 20 37.38 -1.18 -22.04
N GLY A 21 36.87 -1.61 -23.20
CA GLY A 21 35.45 -1.56 -23.52
C GLY A 21 34.58 -2.38 -22.57
N LEU A 22 35.02 -3.59 -22.22
CA LEU A 22 34.33 -4.45 -21.25
C LEU A 22 34.31 -3.84 -19.85
N ILE A 23 35.43 -3.29 -19.38
CA ILE A 23 35.50 -2.62 -18.07
C ILE A 23 34.54 -1.42 -18.03
N ALA A 24 34.55 -0.57 -19.07
CA ALA A 24 33.65 0.57 -19.16
C ALA A 24 32.17 0.13 -19.16
N PHE A 25 31.83 -0.93 -19.90
CA PHE A 25 30.48 -1.49 -19.92
C PHE A 25 30.05 -2.03 -18.54
N CYS A 26 30.92 -2.78 -17.85
CA CYS A 26 30.65 -3.29 -16.50
C CYS A 26 30.42 -2.17 -15.48
N LEU A 27 31.18 -1.07 -15.56
CA LEU A 27 31.00 0.10 -14.69
C LEU A 27 29.69 0.84 -14.99
N LEU A 28 29.28 0.95 -16.25
CA LEU A 28 27.99 1.56 -16.60
C LEU A 28 26.82 0.68 -16.20
N ALA A 29 26.93 -0.64 -16.38
CA ALA A 29 25.91 -1.61 -15.99
C ALA A 29 25.71 -1.65 -14.46
N SER A 30 26.78 -1.56 -13.67
CA SER A 30 26.69 -1.58 -12.20
C SER A 30 25.98 -0.35 -11.62
N VAL A 31 26.18 0.83 -12.23
CA VAL A 31 25.42 2.03 -11.90
C VAL A 31 23.94 1.85 -12.26
N ALA A 32 23.62 1.36 -13.45
CA ALA A 32 22.25 1.17 -13.91
C ALA A 32 21.41 0.20 -13.03
N VAL A 33 22.00 -0.92 -12.58
CA VAL A 33 21.32 -1.90 -11.71
C VAL A 33 20.91 -1.29 -10.37
N THR A 34 21.73 -0.41 -9.80
CA THR A 34 21.47 0.23 -8.50
C THR A 34 20.30 1.22 -8.58
N TYR A 35 20.13 1.91 -9.71
CA TYR A 35 19.01 2.85 -9.94
C TYR A 35 17.69 2.14 -10.23
N LEU A 36 17.69 1.02 -10.96
CA LEU A 36 16.46 0.30 -11.32
C LEU A 36 15.78 -0.36 -10.11
N GLY A 37 16.56 -0.93 -9.17
CA GLY A 37 16.00 -1.65 -8.02
C GLY A 37 15.32 -0.77 -6.97
N SER A 38 15.82 0.45 -6.74
CA SER A 38 15.24 1.40 -5.75
C SER A 38 14.01 2.14 -6.27
N THR A 39 13.94 2.36 -7.60
CA THR A 39 12.84 3.05 -8.27
C THR A 39 11.53 2.24 -8.16
N SER A 40 11.60 0.90 -8.24
CA SER A 40 10.42 0.04 -8.10
C SER A 40 9.75 0.16 -6.73
N LYS A 41 10.51 0.20 -5.62
CA LYS A 41 9.92 0.28 -4.26
C LYS A 41 9.20 1.62 -4.02
N ARG A 42 9.82 2.74 -4.41
CA ARG A 42 9.18 4.06 -4.29
C ARG A 42 7.95 4.16 -5.19
N GLY A 43 8.02 3.65 -6.42
CA GLY A 43 6.87 3.58 -7.33
C GLY A 43 5.70 2.79 -6.73
N ASN A 44 5.99 1.61 -6.14
CA ASN A 44 5.00 0.77 -5.49
C ASN A 44 4.30 1.47 -4.31
N ILE A 45 5.08 2.16 -3.47
CA ILE A 45 4.54 2.98 -2.37
C ILE A 45 3.65 4.10 -2.92
N THR A 46 4.08 4.80 -3.97
CA THR A 46 3.30 5.87 -4.60
C THR A 46 1.95 5.35 -5.12
N ILE A 47 1.93 4.16 -5.74
CA ILE A 47 0.68 3.51 -6.16
C ILE A 47 -0.21 3.23 -4.95
N GLY A 48 0.33 2.65 -3.87
CA GLY A 48 -0.43 2.40 -2.64
C GLY A 48 -1.03 3.67 -2.04
N ILE A 49 -0.26 4.76 -1.97
CA ILE A 49 -0.73 6.08 -1.50
C ILE A 49 -1.83 6.62 -2.41
N SER A 50 -1.67 6.51 -3.72
CA SER A 50 -2.66 6.96 -4.72
C SER A 50 -3.97 6.18 -4.59
N ASN A 51 -3.89 4.86 -4.43
CA ASN A 51 -5.04 3.98 -4.21
C ASN A 51 -5.77 4.36 -2.91
N CYS A 52 -5.02 4.46 -1.81
CA CYS A 52 -5.56 4.85 -0.51
C CYS A 52 -6.29 6.20 -0.58
N ARG A 53 -5.69 7.18 -1.25
CA ARG A 53 -6.29 8.51 -1.41
C ARG A 53 -7.57 8.47 -2.24
N GLN A 54 -7.59 7.73 -3.34
CA GLN A 54 -8.77 7.61 -4.20
C GLN A 54 -9.96 6.97 -3.46
N ILE A 55 -9.71 5.93 -2.65
CA ILE A 55 -10.77 5.31 -1.83
C ILE A 55 -11.29 6.30 -0.79
N ILE A 56 -10.41 7.04 -0.09
CA ILE A 56 -10.87 8.07 0.87
C ILE A 56 -11.68 9.17 0.18
N THR A 57 -11.29 9.59 -1.04
CA THR A 57 -12.12 10.51 -1.83
C THR A 57 -13.50 9.92 -2.12
N ALA A 58 -13.59 8.65 -2.51
CA ALA A 58 -14.88 7.98 -2.72
C ALA A 58 -15.72 7.93 -1.43
N MET A 59 -15.10 7.70 -0.27
CA MET A 59 -15.76 7.79 1.03
C MET A 59 -16.27 9.20 1.36
N ARG A 60 -15.60 10.26 0.91
CA ARG A 60 -16.06 11.66 1.07
C ARG A 60 -17.23 11.99 0.16
N ILE A 61 -17.20 11.50 -1.08
CA ILE A 61 -18.34 11.63 -1.99
C ILE A 61 -19.55 10.90 -1.41
N TYR A 62 -19.34 9.69 -0.86
CA TYR A 62 -20.38 8.99 -0.14
C TYR A 62 -20.89 9.81 1.06
N SER A 63 -19.98 10.32 1.92
CA SER A 63 -20.39 11.01 3.15
C SER A 63 -21.17 12.30 2.86
N SER A 64 -20.87 13.03 1.79
CA SER A 64 -21.62 14.23 1.41
C SER A 64 -23.10 13.94 1.13
N ASP A 65 -23.40 12.76 0.62
CA ASP A 65 -24.78 12.34 0.30
C ASP A 65 -25.46 11.61 1.47
N HIS A 66 -24.70 11.20 2.50
CA HIS A 66 -25.16 10.36 3.59
C HIS A 66 -25.04 11.02 4.98
N GLY A 67 -25.14 12.36 5.01
CA GLY A 67 -25.16 13.13 6.26
C GLY A 67 -23.87 13.00 7.06
N GLY A 68 -22.73 12.95 6.36
CA GLY A 68 -21.39 12.88 6.93
C GLY A 68 -20.92 11.50 7.36
N LYS A 69 -21.79 10.48 7.26
CA LYS A 69 -21.46 9.11 7.68
C LYS A 69 -20.61 8.39 6.64
N TYR A 70 -19.71 7.53 7.10
CA TYR A 70 -18.97 6.62 6.24
C TYR A 70 -19.74 5.34 5.90
N PRO A 71 -19.30 4.60 4.86
CA PRO A 71 -20.07 3.49 4.31
C PRO A 71 -20.40 2.37 5.28
N ASP A 72 -19.58 2.15 6.32
CA ASP A 72 -19.84 1.14 7.34
C ASP A 72 -21.10 1.44 8.18
N ALA A 73 -21.49 2.72 8.29
CA ALA A 73 -22.70 3.12 9.01
C ALA A 73 -24.01 2.74 8.30
N ALA A 74 -23.96 2.40 7.01
CA ALA A 74 -25.12 1.85 6.28
C ALA A 74 -25.40 0.38 6.63
N LEU A 75 -24.44 -0.29 7.28
CA LEU A 75 -24.53 -1.70 7.64
C LEU A 75 -24.95 -1.82 9.09
N ALA A 76 -25.92 -2.71 9.37
CA ALA A 76 -26.40 -2.92 10.74
C ALA A 76 -25.30 -3.51 11.66
N SER A 77 -24.39 -4.30 11.10
CA SER A 77 -23.29 -4.95 11.85
C SER A 77 -22.14 -5.28 10.90
N PRO A 78 -21.38 -4.26 10.44
CA PRO A 78 -20.24 -4.49 9.55
C PRO A 78 -19.19 -5.34 10.25
N ARG A 79 -18.74 -6.39 9.57
CA ARG A 79 -17.77 -7.37 10.09
C ARG A 79 -16.38 -7.19 9.50
N SER A 80 -16.29 -6.58 8.33
CA SER A 80 -15.04 -6.39 7.60
C SER A 80 -15.02 -5.05 6.86
N SER A 81 -13.82 -4.63 6.46
CA SER A 81 -13.68 -3.47 5.59
C SER A 81 -14.18 -3.75 4.18
N ASN A 82 -14.14 -5.02 3.73
CA ASN A 82 -14.71 -5.46 2.46
C ASN A 82 -16.21 -5.14 2.38
N GLU A 83 -16.99 -5.49 3.41
CA GLU A 83 -18.42 -5.20 3.46
C GLU A 83 -18.69 -3.68 3.42
N ALA A 84 -17.94 -2.91 4.22
CA ALA A 84 -18.09 -1.46 4.25
C ALA A 84 -17.76 -0.82 2.90
N PHE A 85 -16.65 -1.21 2.27
CA PHE A 85 -16.23 -0.65 0.99
C PHE A 85 -17.11 -1.09 -0.18
N ARG A 86 -17.74 -2.26 -0.13
CA ARG A 86 -18.72 -2.70 -1.15
C ARG A 86 -19.88 -1.72 -1.32
N VAL A 87 -20.28 -1.04 -0.24
CA VAL A 87 -21.32 0.01 -0.27
C VAL A 87 -20.96 1.14 -1.24
N LEU A 88 -19.66 1.46 -1.42
CA LEU A 88 -19.23 2.49 -2.38
C LEU A 88 -19.56 2.13 -3.83
N PHE A 89 -19.57 0.83 -4.18
CA PHE A 89 -19.99 0.36 -5.50
C PHE A 89 -21.50 0.47 -5.66
N GLN A 90 -22.25 0.09 -4.62
CA GLN A 90 -23.71 0.15 -4.59
C GLN A 90 -24.24 1.59 -4.77
N THR A 91 -23.49 2.59 -4.31
CA THR A 91 -23.81 4.01 -4.52
C THR A 91 -23.13 4.62 -5.74
N MET A 92 -22.40 3.84 -6.54
CA MET A 92 -21.64 4.31 -7.71
C MET A 92 -20.59 5.39 -7.37
N ALA A 93 -20.12 5.45 -6.12
CA ALA A 93 -19.01 6.32 -5.72
C ALA A 93 -17.66 5.79 -6.22
N ILE A 94 -17.61 4.49 -6.54
CA ILE A 94 -16.48 3.81 -7.19
C ILE A 94 -17.03 2.73 -8.14
N ASP A 95 -16.35 2.47 -9.25
CA ASP A 95 -16.73 1.49 -10.27
C ASP A 95 -15.57 0.56 -10.67
N ASN A 96 -14.42 0.70 -10.01
CA ASN A 96 -13.20 -0.04 -10.31
C ASN A 96 -12.55 -0.53 -9.02
N GLU A 97 -12.62 -1.84 -8.78
CA GLU A 97 -12.08 -2.44 -7.57
C GLU A 97 -10.56 -2.59 -7.54
N LEU A 98 -9.86 -2.40 -8.66
CA LEU A 98 -8.40 -2.48 -8.72
C LEU A 98 -7.72 -1.46 -7.78
N LEU A 99 -8.44 -0.41 -7.38
CA LEU A 99 -8.02 0.57 -6.38
C LEU A 99 -7.86 -0.03 -4.98
N PHE A 100 -8.57 -1.11 -4.65
CA PHE A 100 -8.50 -1.77 -3.34
C PHE A 100 -7.30 -2.71 -3.19
N GLY A 101 -6.54 -2.92 -4.25
CA GLY A 101 -5.24 -3.58 -4.21
C GLY A 101 -4.12 -2.65 -3.73
N CYS A 102 -2.97 -3.24 -3.43
CA CYS A 102 -1.73 -2.53 -3.13
C CYS A 102 -0.55 -3.37 -3.64
N PRO A 103 0.51 -2.77 -4.24
CA PRO A 103 1.64 -3.56 -4.72
C PRO A 103 2.27 -4.40 -3.60
N MET A 104 2.67 -5.63 -3.94
CA MET A 104 3.17 -6.64 -2.99
C MET A 104 2.14 -7.06 -1.92
N SER A 105 0.88 -6.67 -2.01
CA SER A 105 -0.19 -7.26 -1.22
C SER A 105 -0.43 -8.71 -1.67
N PRO A 106 -0.73 -9.64 -0.74
CA PRO A 106 -1.34 -10.92 -1.10
C PRO A 106 -2.82 -10.78 -1.48
N TYR A 107 -3.46 -9.66 -1.12
CA TYR A 107 -4.83 -9.33 -1.50
C TYR A 107 -4.84 -8.61 -2.85
N VAL A 108 -5.48 -9.20 -3.84
CA VAL A 108 -5.44 -8.78 -5.25
C VAL A 108 -6.87 -8.78 -5.80
N PRO A 109 -7.47 -7.60 -6.05
CA PRO A 109 -8.74 -7.52 -6.77
C PRO A 109 -8.62 -8.11 -8.18
N ASP A 110 -9.68 -8.75 -8.66
CA ASP A 110 -9.69 -9.47 -9.93
C ASP A 110 -10.33 -8.66 -11.08
N GLY A 111 -11.05 -7.59 -10.73
CA GLY A 111 -11.75 -6.68 -11.63
C GLY A 111 -13.23 -7.01 -11.84
N ASP A 112 -13.76 -8.09 -11.25
CA ASP A 112 -15.17 -8.47 -11.34
C ASP A 112 -15.97 -7.93 -10.14
N ILE A 113 -16.59 -6.77 -10.33
CA ILE A 113 -17.47 -6.18 -9.33
C ILE A 113 -18.89 -6.77 -9.35
N GLY A 114 -19.20 -7.65 -10.31
CA GLY A 114 -20.53 -8.18 -10.51
C GLY A 114 -21.49 -7.19 -11.17
N LYS A 115 -22.76 -7.20 -10.72
CA LYS A 115 -23.83 -6.40 -11.33
C LYS A 115 -24.58 -5.58 -10.30
N ALA A 116 -25.00 -4.39 -10.73
CA ALA A 116 -25.91 -3.53 -10.00
C ALA A 116 -27.24 -4.25 -9.67
N PRO A 117 -27.92 -3.87 -8.58
CA PRO A 117 -27.48 -2.85 -7.60
C PRO A 117 -26.54 -3.39 -6.52
N ASP A 118 -26.40 -4.71 -6.39
CA ASP A 118 -25.78 -5.33 -5.22
C ASP A 118 -24.25 -5.38 -5.29
N PHE A 119 -23.68 -5.52 -6.50
CA PHE A 119 -22.24 -5.68 -6.76
C PHE A 119 -21.59 -6.75 -5.87
N LYS A 120 -22.21 -7.94 -5.82
CA LYS A 120 -21.88 -8.98 -4.84
C LYS A 120 -20.43 -9.44 -4.91
N GLN A 121 -19.86 -9.47 -6.11
CA GLN A 121 -18.49 -9.89 -6.38
C GLN A 121 -17.46 -8.82 -6.01
N ALA A 122 -17.85 -7.55 -5.91
CA ALA A 122 -16.89 -6.50 -5.55
C ALA A 122 -16.27 -6.79 -4.17
N LEU A 123 -14.95 -6.83 -4.10
CA LEU A 123 -14.19 -7.00 -2.86
C LEU A 123 -14.53 -8.28 -2.09
N GLU A 124 -14.63 -9.41 -2.77
CA GLU A 124 -14.67 -10.73 -2.12
C GLU A 124 -13.42 -10.99 -1.26
N ALA A 125 -13.46 -12.07 -0.50
CA ALA A 125 -12.38 -12.43 0.43
C ALA A 125 -11.07 -12.69 -0.33
N GLY A 126 -10.04 -11.89 -0.06
CA GLY A 126 -8.78 -11.92 -0.80
C GLY A 126 -8.56 -10.74 -1.74
N GLU A 127 -9.51 -9.81 -1.89
CA GLU A 127 -9.41 -8.74 -2.89
C GLU A 127 -9.12 -7.36 -2.30
N ASN A 128 -9.43 -7.15 -1.03
CA ASN A 128 -9.21 -5.86 -0.35
C ASN A 128 -7.92 -5.85 0.48
N HIS A 129 -7.06 -4.86 0.25
CA HIS A 129 -5.85 -4.63 1.04
C HIS A 129 -6.08 -3.79 2.30
N TRP A 130 -7.14 -2.97 2.33
CA TRP A 130 -7.27 -1.86 3.26
C TRP A 130 -8.15 -2.21 4.46
N ALA A 131 -7.65 -1.94 5.67
CA ALA A 131 -8.45 -1.96 6.90
C ALA A 131 -9.04 -0.57 7.17
N LEU A 132 -10.14 -0.54 7.92
CA LEU A 132 -10.93 0.67 8.17
C LEU A 132 -11.21 0.84 9.68
N THR A 133 -11.11 2.06 10.19
CA THR A 133 -11.62 2.39 11.54
C THR A 133 -13.14 2.51 11.50
N LYS A 134 -13.83 1.68 12.30
CA LYS A 134 -15.29 1.62 12.34
C LYS A 134 -15.89 2.85 13.00
N GLY A 135 -17.03 3.30 12.47
CA GLY A 135 -17.92 4.25 13.12
C GLY A 135 -17.49 5.72 13.02
N LEU A 136 -16.46 6.02 12.22
CA LEU A 136 -16.07 7.39 11.94
C LEU A 136 -17.05 8.08 10.97
N SER A 137 -17.00 9.40 10.98
CA SER A 137 -17.71 10.33 10.11
C SER A 137 -16.76 11.41 9.61
N ASP A 138 -17.21 12.19 8.62
CA ASP A 138 -16.43 13.32 8.11
C ASP A 138 -16.30 14.49 9.10
N SER A 139 -17.09 14.49 10.17
CA SER A 139 -17.06 15.48 11.25
C SER A 139 -16.11 15.13 12.40
N ASP A 140 -15.63 13.88 12.47
CA ASP A 140 -14.66 13.46 13.47
C ASP A 140 -13.29 14.10 13.24
N LEU A 141 -12.44 14.09 14.28
CA LEU A 141 -11.12 14.72 14.23
C LEU A 141 -10.29 14.23 13.03
N GLY A 142 -9.79 15.17 12.23
CA GLY A 142 -9.05 14.88 10.99
C GLY A 142 -7.79 14.04 11.19
N SER A 143 -7.20 14.07 12.38
CA SER A 143 -5.99 13.32 12.75
C SER A 143 -6.27 11.88 13.24
N ILE A 144 -7.51 11.40 13.21
CA ILE A 144 -7.81 9.99 13.47
C ILE A 144 -7.45 9.17 12.22
N PRO A 145 -6.70 8.05 12.34
CA PRO A 145 -6.50 7.12 11.24
C PRO A 145 -7.84 6.59 10.74
N LEU A 146 -8.18 6.86 9.49
CA LEU A 146 -9.42 6.39 8.87
C LEU A 146 -9.21 5.03 8.21
N MET A 147 -8.20 4.94 7.33
CA MET A 147 -7.91 3.76 6.52
C MET A 147 -6.42 3.47 6.51
N PHE A 148 -6.02 2.21 6.56
CA PHE A 148 -4.61 1.82 6.65
C PHE A 148 -4.37 0.44 6.03
N GLU A 149 -3.11 0.15 5.70
CA GLU A 149 -2.73 -1.19 5.20
C GLU A 149 -3.11 -2.27 6.21
N ASN A 150 -3.57 -3.42 5.74
CA ASN A 150 -3.97 -4.53 6.61
C ASN A 150 -2.93 -4.81 7.72
N PRO A 151 -3.35 -4.96 8.98
CA PRO A 151 -2.45 -5.24 10.08
C PRO A 151 -2.15 -6.74 10.21
N SER A 152 -1.01 -7.10 10.81
CA SER A 152 -0.76 -8.48 11.27
C SER A 152 -1.56 -8.80 12.52
N VAL A 153 -1.87 -7.77 13.33
CA VAL A 153 -2.75 -7.86 14.50
C VAL A 153 -3.77 -6.72 14.44
N ALA A 154 -5.03 -7.07 14.19
CA ALA A 154 -6.15 -6.13 14.06
C ALA A 154 -6.79 -5.76 15.42
N THR A 155 -5.95 -5.38 16.39
CA THR A 155 -6.38 -4.80 17.67
C THR A 155 -6.25 -3.28 17.63
N TRP A 156 -6.71 -2.58 18.67
CA TRP A 156 -6.37 -1.17 18.86
C TRP A 156 -5.34 -1.01 19.99
N PRO A 157 -4.14 -0.47 19.73
CA PRO A 157 -3.61 -0.07 18.42
C PRO A 157 -3.25 -1.30 17.54
N PRO A 158 -3.31 -1.16 16.20
CA PRO A 158 -2.90 -2.20 15.28
C PRO A 158 -1.37 -2.37 15.22
N LYS A 159 -0.94 -3.53 14.72
CA LYS A 159 0.48 -3.87 14.56
C LYS A 159 0.76 -4.50 13.19
N TRP A 160 2.02 -4.42 12.76
CA TRP A 160 2.48 -4.93 11.47
C TRP A 160 3.74 -5.79 11.59
N ASN A 161 3.92 -6.69 10.62
CA ASN A 161 5.05 -7.58 10.50
C ASN A 161 6.16 -6.93 9.67
N LEU A 162 7.19 -6.47 10.36
CA LEU A 162 8.37 -5.81 9.79
C LEU A 162 9.40 -6.82 9.28
N ASP A 163 9.39 -8.04 9.82
CA ASP A 163 10.23 -9.15 9.35
C ASP A 163 9.76 -9.66 7.97
N ALA A 164 8.48 -9.46 7.65
CA ALA A 164 7.89 -9.73 6.34
C ALA A 164 7.94 -8.53 5.36
N LYS A 165 8.78 -7.53 5.62
CA LYS A 165 8.82 -6.32 4.78
C LYS A 165 9.03 -6.61 3.29
N GLY A 166 8.19 -6.02 2.46
CA GLY A 166 8.27 -6.17 1.01
C GLY A 166 8.01 -7.59 0.48
N THR A 167 7.46 -8.50 1.28
CA THR A 167 6.95 -9.80 0.82
C THR A 167 5.45 -9.72 0.53
N LYS A 168 4.87 -10.79 -0.04
CA LYS A 168 3.42 -10.97 -0.20
C LYS A 168 2.79 -11.63 1.03
N THR A 169 3.07 -11.10 2.22
CA THR A 169 2.54 -11.64 3.48
C THR A 169 1.50 -10.66 4.05
N PRO A 170 0.35 -11.12 4.59
CA PRO A 170 -0.59 -10.24 5.27
C PRO A 170 0.09 -9.50 6.43
N GLY A 171 -0.28 -8.23 6.65
CA GLY A 171 0.33 -7.44 7.72
C GLY A 171 1.76 -6.96 7.44
N ARG A 172 2.31 -7.20 6.24
CA ARG A 172 3.67 -6.77 5.89
C ARG A 172 3.84 -5.25 5.90
N SER A 173 5.00 -4.78 6.33
CA SER A 173 5.38 -3.38 6.16
C SER A 173 6.05 -3.10 4.80
N TRP A 174 6.17 -1.83 4.46
CA TRP A 174 7.22 -1.38 3.52
C TRP A 174 8.57 -1.41 4.22
N SER A 175 9.47 -0.44 3.97
CA SER A 175 10.80 -0.44 4.57
C SER A 175 10.78 -0.46 6.11
N ASN A 176 10.21 0.57 6.73
CA ASN A 176 10.09 0.72 8.20
C ASN A 176 8.74 1.34 8.58
N GLY A 177 7.74 1.25 7.71
CA GLY A 177 6.50 1.97 7.85
C GLY A 177 5.40 1.42 6.97
N ILE A 178 4.20 1.93 7.18
CA ILE A 178 2.97 1.51 6.51
C ILE A 178 2.20 2.73 6.04
N ILE A 179 1.35 2.56 5.04
CA ILE A 179 0.50 3.64 4.52
C ILE A 179 -0.72 3.81 5.42
N ILE A 180 -0.96 5.04 5.87
CA ILE A 180 -2.18 5.46 6.57
C ILE A 180 -2.80 6.64 5.83
N GLY A 181 -4.11 6.59 5.64
CA GLY A 181 -4.95 7.72 5.33
C GLY A 181 -5.75 8.17 6.55
N MET A 182 -5.71 9.47 6.81
CA MET A 182 -6.31 10.10 7.98
C MET A 182 -7.71 10.65 7.65
N ASN A 183 -8.47 10.99 8.70
CA ASN A 183 -9.80 11.58 8.58
C ASN A 183 -9.80 13.05 8.07
N ASP A 184 -8.69 13.60 7.63
CA ASP A 184 -8.61 14.86 6.87
C ASP A 184 -8.27 14.62 5.39
N SER A 185 -8.25 13.35 4.96
CA SER A 185 -7.84 12.90 3.62
C SER A 185 -6.35 13.04 3.31
N SER A 186 -5.52 13.39 4.31
CA SER A 186 -4.08 13.23 4.19
C SER A 186 -3.72 11.74 4.14
N VAL A 187 -2.70 11.39 3.37
CA VAL A 187 -2.23 10.00 3.20
C VAL A 187 -0.72 10.02 3.15
N GLY A 188 -0.07 9.14 3.91
CA GLY A 188 1.38 9.04 3.93
C GLY A 188 1.90 7.78 4.61
N ILE A 189 3.23 7.59 4.55
CA ILE A 189 3.90 6.54 5.31
C ILE A 189 4.04 6.99 6.77
N GLN A 190 3.58 6.14 7.68
CA GLN A 190 3.80 6.26 9.11
C GLN A 190 4.81 5.21 9.57
N MET A 191 5.77 5.64 10.38
CA MET A 191 6.89 4.81 10.81
C MET A 191 6.48 3.85 11.92
N LEU A 192 7.02 2.64 11.89
CA LEU A 192 6.86 1.64 12.94
C LEU A 192 7.89 1.87 14.06
N GLY A 193 7.56 1.44 15.28
CA GLY A 193 8.35 1.71 16.50
C GLY A 193 9.67 0.94 16.58
N SER A 194 9.84 -0.13 15.81
CA SER A 194 11.04 -0.96 15.72
C SER A 194 11.51 -1.09 14.26
N LYS A 195 12.69 -1.70 14.05
CA LYS A 195 13.22 -2.06 12.72
C LYS A 195 13.05 -3.55 12.37
N THR A 196 12.55 -4.34 13.31
CA THR A 196 12.34 -5.80 13.23
C THR A 196 11.19 -6.20 14.15
N GLY A 197 10.58 -7.36 13.88
CA GLY A 197 9.51 -7.97 14.65
C GLY A 197 8.28 -8.29 13.81
N THR A 198 7.49 -9.25 14.27
CA THR A 198 6.25 -9.72 13.61
C THR A 198 5.00 -8.93 14.00
N GLU A 199 5.08 -8.18 15.10
CA GLU A 199 3.98 -7.41 15.69
C GLU A 199 4.49 -6.06 16.20
N VAL A 200 4.86 -5.18 15.27
CA VAL A 200 5.42 -3.87 15.59
C VAL A 200 4.31 -2.81 15.55
N PRO A 201 4.08 -2.04 16.62
CA PRO A 201 3.14 -0.91 16.60
C PRO A 201 3.73 0.26 15.81
N LEU A 202 2.92 1.30 15.58
CA LEU A 202 3.45 2.59 15.12
C LEU A 202 4.46 3.15 16.11
N LYS A 203 5.38 3.96 15.59
CA LYS A 203 6.28 4.78 16.40
C LYS A 203 5.48 5.83 17.16
N ASP A 204 5.85 6.01 18.43
CA ASP A 204 5.27 7.06 19.28
C ASP A 204 5.51 8.45 18.70
N LEU A 205 4.56 9.34 18.96
CA LEU A 205 4.65 10.75 18.63
C LEU A 205 5.74 11.39 19.51
N VAL A 206 6.51 12.30 18.92
CA VAL A 206 7.66 12.94 19.58
C VAL A 206 7.27 13.64 20.90
N ASN A 207 6.04 14.15 20.98
CA ASN A 207 5.49 14.83 22.15
C ASN A 207 4.22 14.14 22.68
N GLY A 208 4.06 12.83 22.42
CA GLY A 208 2.83 12.11 22.71
C GLY A 208 2.81 11.31 24.01
N ASP A 209 3.76 11.52 24.92
CA ASP A 209 3.79 10.79 26.22
C ASP A 209 3.67 9.24 26.09
N GLY A 210 4.24 8.67 25.03
CA GLY A 210 4.15 7.23 24.72
C GLY A 210 2.96 6.83 23.84
N GLU A 211 2.18 7.79 23.38
CA GLU A 211 1.09 7.58 22.41
C GLU A 211 1.60 7.65 20.97
N ASN A 212 0.90 6.93 20.08
CA ASN A 212 1.07 7.02 18.64
C ASN A 212 -0.23 7.51 17.97
N LEU A 213 -0.24 7.57 16.63
CA LEU A 213 -1.39 8.09 15.87
C LEU A 213 -2.72 7.38 16.17
N PHE A 214 -2.70 6.11 16.58
CA PHE A 214 -3.90 5.36 16.93
C PHE A 214 -4.37 5.64 18.37
N THR A 215 -3.47 5.90 19.31
CA THR A 215 -3.83 6.00 20.73
C THR A 215 -4.10 7.44 21.19
N GLN A 216 -3.59 8.45 20.48
CA GLN A 216 -3.74 9.87 20.85
C GLN A 216 -5.19 10.41 20.91
N HIS A 217 -6.16 9.65 20.39
CA HIS A 217 -7.58 10.02 20.35
C HIS A 217 -8.46 8.96 21.04
N GLY A 218 -7.89 8.23 22.00
CA GLY A 218 -8.58 7.18 22.74
C GLY A 218 -8.22 5.77 22.27
N THR A 219 -8.66 4.79 23.06
CA THR A 219 -8.28 3.38 22.91
C THR A 219 -9.44 2.46 22.53
N ASP A 220 -10.67 2.98 22.51
CA ASP A 220 -11.90 2.20 22.33
C ASP A 220 -12.39 2.16 20.87
N TRP A 221 -11.48 2.21 19.90
CA TRP A 221 -11.84 2.14 18.49
C TRP A 221 -11.84 0.69 18.00
N THR A 222 -12.73 0.39 17.06
CA THR A 222 -12.84 -0.93 16.43
C THR A 222 -12.27 -0.90 15.03
N ILE A 223 -11.48 -1.91 14.67
CA ILE A 223 -10.97 -2.10 13.31
C ILE A 223 -11.87 -3.06 12.54
N LEU A 224 -12.36 -2.62 11.39
CA LEU A 224 -12.89 -3.49 10.36
C LEU A 224 -11.70 -4.03 9.55
N ASN A 225 -11.34 -5.28 9.80
CA ASN A 225 -10.21 -5.93 9.13
C ASN A 225 -10.59 -6.47 7.75
N VAL A 226 -9.58 -6.78 6.94
CA VAL A 226 -9.74 -7.40 5.62
C VAL A 226 -10.20 -8.85 5.72
N GLU A 227 -11.03 -9.28 4.78
CA GLU A 227 -11.41 -10.70 4.64
C GLU A 227 -10.32 -11.45 3.88
N SER A 228 -9.84 -12.57 4.45
CA SER A 228 -8.91 -13.48 3.79
C SER A 228 -9.62 -14.74 3.30
N THR A 229 -9.19 -15.25 2.16
CA THR A 229 -9.63 -16.55 1.66
C THR A 229 -9.23 -17.64 2.67
N PRO A 230 -10.10 -18.61 3.00
CA PRO A 230 -9.75 -19.71 3.88
C PRO A 230 -8.51 -20.45 3.38
N GLY A 231 -7.42 -20.44 4.16
CA GLY A 231 -6.17 -21.16 3.83
C GLY A 231 -4.99 -20.28 3.40
N ALA A 232 -5.15 -18.97 3.26
CA ALA A 232 -4.03 -18.03 3.15
C ALA A 232 -3.37 -17.85 4.53
N LYS A 233 -2.38 -18.69 4.85
CA LYS A 233 -1.46 -18.50 5.98
C LYS A 233 -0.10 -18.04 5.47
#